data_AF-A0A522YZW2-F1
#
_entry.id   AF-A0A522YZW2-F1
#
_cell.length_a   1.000
_cell.length_b   1.000
_cell.length_c   1.000
_cell.angle_alpha   90.00
_cell.angle_beta   90.00
_cell.angle_gamma   90.00
#
_symmetry.space_group_name_H-M   'P 1'
#
loop_
_entity.id
_entity.type
_entity.pdbx_description
1 polymer ?
#
loop_
_entity_poly.entity_id
_entity_poly.type
_entity_poly.pdbx_seq_one_letter_code
_entity_poly.pdbx_strand_id
1 'polypeptide(L)' 'LKEMTSRDIQITIGRSREHTSRLMKRLFEEGLVERNTKMKPFTYKITEKGRGKLGSSEQTITA' A
#
# COMPACT_ATOMS: atom_id res chain seq x y z
N LEU A 1 7.92 -2.97 -12.03
CA LEU A 1 6.82 -2.71 -11.06
C LEU A 1 6.91 -1.25 -10.66
N LYS A 2 5.81 -0.49 -10.75
CA LYS A 2 5.80 0.93 -10.37
C LYS A 2 5.87 1.03 -8.85
N GLU A 3 6.95 1.63 -8.33
CA GLU A 3 7.02 2.02 -6.92
C GLU A 3 6.34 3.38 -6.74
N MET A 4 5.70 3.60 -5.60
CA MET A 4 4.98 4.85 -5.30
C MET A 4 5.42 5.41 -3.96
N THR A 5 5.54 6.72 -3.86
CA THR A 5 5.83 7.39 -2.59
C THR A 5 4.58 7.42 -1.70
N SER A 6 4.76 7.68 -0.39
CA SER A 6 3.61 7.92 0.50
C SER A 6 2.69 9.03 -0.01
N ARG A 7 3.22 10.03 -0.73
CA ARG A 7 2.44 11.13 -1.28
C ARG A 7 1.61 10.68 -2.48
N ASP A 8 2.20 9.90 -3.38
CA ASP A 8 1.47 9.36 -4.53
C ASP A 8 0.32 8.47 -4.08
N ILE A 9 0.58 7.62 -3.09
CA ILE A 9 -0.42 6.73 -2.48
C ILE A 9 -1.52 7.54 -1.81
N GLN A 10 -1.16 8.56 -1.02
CA GLN A 10 -2.13 9.46 -0.37
C GLN A 10 -3.08 10.10 -1.39
N ILE A 11 -2.54 10.63 -2.50
CA ILE A 11 -3.33 11.25 -3.57
C ILE A 11 -4.24 10.20 -4.21
N THR A 12 -3.72 9.01 -4.49
CA THR A 12 -4.46 7.93 -5.14
C THR A 12 -5.64 7.44 -4.31
N ILE A 13 -5.47 7.29 -2.99
CA ILE A 13 -6.55 6.79 -2.11
C ILE A 13 -7.48 7.90 -1.59
N GLY A 14 -7.15 9.18 -1.81
CA GLY A 14 -7.96 10.31 -1.37
C GLY A 14 -8.11 10.44 0.15
N ARG A 15 -7.14 9.98 0.95
CA ARG A 15 -7.19 10.03 2.42
C ARG A 15 -6.12 10.97 3.00
N SER A 16 -6.21 11.28 4.29
CA SER A 16 -5.18 12.08 4.98
C SER A 16 -3.84 11.33 5.06
N ARG A 17 -2.77 12.05 5.39
CA ARG A 17 -1.43 11.48 5.58
C ARG A 17 -1.42 10.44 6.70
N GLU A 18 -2.14 10.70 7.79
CA GLU A 18 -2.24 9.81 8.95
C GLU A 18 -2.95 8.51 8.58
N HIS A 19 -4.08 8.59 7.87
CA HIS A 19 -4.80 7.40 7.38
C HIS A 19 -3.91 6.57 6.44
N THR A 20 -3.24 7.24 5.50
CA THR A 20 -2.32 6.58 4.57
C THR A 20 -1.17 5.89 5.31
N SER A 21 -0.60 6.55 6.31
CA SER A 21 0.49 6.00 7.13
C SER A 21 0.04 4.76 7.91
N ARG A 22 -1.13 4.82 8.56
CA ARG A 22 -1.71 3.67 9.28
C ARG A 22 -1.98 2.49 8.36
N LEU A 23 -2.53 2.75 7.17
CA LEU A 23 -2.76 1.73 6.14
C LEU A 23 -1.45 1.08 5.69
N MET A 24 -0.46 1.89 5.30
CA MET A 24 0.83 1.38 4.82
C MET A 24 1.59 0.60 5.90
N LYS A 25 1.49 1.03 7.17
CA LYS A 25 2.04 0.27 8.31
C LYS A 25 1.42 -1.12 8.40
N ARG A 26 0.09 -1.20 8.40
CA ARG A 26 -0.63 -2.49 8.47
C ARG A 26 -0.31 -3.40 7.28
N LEU A 27 -0.30 -2.86 6.06
CA LEU A 27 0.03 -3.64 4.87
C LEU A 27 1.46 -4.16 4.88
N PHE A 28 2.39 -3.39 5.45
CA PHE A 28 3.78 -3.80 5.62
C PHE A 28 3.90 -4.92 6.67
N GLU A 29 3.24 -4.78 7.82
CA GLU A 29 3.19 -5.81 8.87
C GLU A 29 2.55 -7.12 8.37
N GLU A 30 1.51 -7.02 7.53
CA GLU A 30 0.90 -8.18 6.87
C GLU A 30 1.78 -8.76 5.73
N GLY A 31 2.89 -8.11 5.37
CA GLY A 31 3.80 -8.53 4.29
C GLY A 31 3.22 -8.36 2.89
N LEU A 32 2.18 -7.54 2.73
CA LEU A 32 1.49 -7.29 1.45
C LEU A 32 2.17 -6.20 0.62
N VAL A 33 2.87 -5.29 1.29
CA VAL A 33 3.72 -4.28 0.66
C VAL A 33 5.09 -4.29 1.32
N GLU A 34 6.10 -3.90 0.55
CA GLU A 34 7.45 -3.64 1.04
C GLU A 34 7.76 -2.16 0.89
N ARG A 35 8.57 -1.63 1.82
CA ARG A 35 9.03 -0.23 1.81
C ARG A 35 10.51 -0.19 1.46
N ASN A 36 10.85 0.55 0.41
CA ASN A 36 12.23 0.85 0.07
C ASN A 36 12.68 2.12 0.82
N THR A 37 13.64 1.95 1.74
CA THR A 37 14.21 3.03 2.54
C THR A 37 15.63 3.41 2.13
N LYS A 38 16.13 2.89 1.00
CA LYS A 38 17.50 3.14 0.54
C LYS A 38 17.75 4.59 0.17
N MET A 39 16.75 5.26 -0.40
CA MET A 39 16.83 6.66 -0.82
C MET A 39 15.54 7.40 -0.50
N LYS A 40 15.62 8.72 -0.33
CA LYS A 40 14.44 9.59 -0.14
C LYS A 40 13.98 10.14 -1.51
N PRO A 41 12.67 10.28 -1.73
CA PRO A 41 11.58 9.87 -0.85
C PRO A 41 11.42 8.34 -0.78
N PHE A 42 10.99 7.82 0.38
CA PHE A 42 10.74 6.39 0.53
C PHE A 42 9.59 5.96 -0.38
N THR A 43 9.75 4.79 -0.99
CA THR A 43 8.76 4.20 -1.91
C THR A 43 8.22 2.89 -1.38
N TYR A 44 7.05 2.52 -1.87
CA TYR A 44 6.37 1.27 -1.56
C TYR A 44 6.07 0.52 -2.85
N LYS A 45 6.12 -0.81 -2.78
CA LYS A 45 5.66 -1.70 -3.85
C LYS A 45 4.92 -2.90 -3.27
N ILE A 46 4.01 -3.45 -4.06
CA ILE A 46 3.23 -4.64 -3.70
C ILE A 46 4.13 -5.87 -3.80
N THR A 47 4.11 -6.71 -2.77
CA THR A 47 4.84 -7.99 -2.73
C THR A 47 4.11 -9.06 -3.54
N GLU A 48 4.73 -10.21 -3.76
CA GLU A 48 4.04 -11.35 -4.38
C GLU A 48 2.85 -11.84 -3.54
N LYS A 49 3.02 -11.87 -2.21
CA LYS A 49 1.93 -12.17 -1.27
C LYS A 49 0.76 -11.18 -1.42
N GLY A 50 1.08 -9.89 -1.55
CA GLY A 50 0.09 -8.84 -1.80
C GLY A 50 -0.69 -9.07 -3.11
N ARG A 51 0.00 -9.46 -4.18
CA ARG A 51 -0.62 -9.80 -5.47
C ARG A 51 -1.56 -11.01 -5.38
N GLY A 52 -1.17 -12.07 -4.66
CA GLY A 52 -2.03 -13.23 -4.45
C GLY A 52 -3.35 -12.90 -3.76
N LYS A 53 -3.32 -11.95 -2.82
CA LYS A 53 -4.53 -11.47 -2.12
C LYS A 53 -5.43 -10.62 -3.03
N LEU A 54 -4.86 -9.81 -3.92
CA LEU A 54 -5.63 -9.00 -4.88
C LEU A 54 -6.37 -9.84 -5.93
N GLY A 55 -5.79 -10.97 -6.35
CA GLY A 55 -6.44 -11.88 -7.31
C GLY A 55 -7.61 -12.69 -6.72
N SER A 56 -7.88 -12.58 -5.42
CA SER A 56 -8.80 -13.48 -4.72
C SER A 56 -10.03 -12.81 -4.10
N SER A 57 -10.25 -11.49 -4.26
CA SER A 57 -11.41 -10.87 -3.61
C SER A 57 -11.92 -9.57 -4.26
N GLU A 58 -12.91 -9.70 -5.14
CA GLU A 58 -14.04 -8.77 -5.15
C GLU A 58 -14.78 -8.93 -3.81
N GLN A 59 -14.37 -8.20 -2.77
CA GLN A 59 -15.20 -8.13 -1.55
C GLN A 59 -16.31 -7.12 -1.81
N THR A 60 -17.50 -7.66 -2.05
CA THR A 60 -18.78 -6.94 -2.10
C THR A 60 -18.89 -6.09 -0.84
N ILE A 61 -18.91 -4.77 -1.01
CA ILE A 61 -19.28 -3.83 0.05
C ILE A 61 -20.80 -4.01 0.21
N THR A 62 -21.23 -4.88 1.13
CA THR A 62 -22.64 -4.97 1.52
C THR A 62 -23.01 -3.68 2.26
N ALA A 63 -24.11 -3.10 1.78
CA ALA A 63 -24.70 -1.83 2.21
C ALA A 63 -25.12 -1.78 3.68
#